data_AF-A0A2P5X9R5-F1
#
_entry.id   AF-A0A2P5X9R5-F1
#
_cell.length_a   1.000
_cell.length_b   1.000
_cell.length_c   1.000
_cell.angle_alpha   90.00
_cell.angle_beta   90.00
_cell.angle_gamma   90.00
#
_symmetry.space_group_name_H-M   'P 1'
#
loop_
_entity.id
_entity.type
_entity.pdbx_description
1 polymer ?
#
loop_
_entity_poly.entity_id
_entity_poly.type
_entity_poly.pdbx_seq_one_letter_code
_entity_poly.pdbx_strand_id
1 'polypeptide(L)'
;MAVSPCLSANDQKKHWWVSNRKLVEKYVKDARCLMATQEQSEMASALNLLDAALALSPRFEIALELKARCLLYLRRFKDVADMLQDYIPSIKISSDDSASLSSDNSSQPLSRERVNLLRPPNSQDPSFKCFSVSDLKKKVMAGMSKNCDKEGQWRYLVLGQACCQLGLMEDAMVLLQTGKRLASAAFRRESICRSDDSFSLPITITTSDISSAATTPPSTPPRNPTSLSEFQNISHLLSHIKFLLRRRTAAIAALDAGLYSEAIRHFSKIVDGRRLAPQGFLAECYMHRASAYKASGRIAESISDCNKTLALDPTCIQALDTRASLLETIRCLPDCLHDLEHLKLLFNSILRDRKLPGPVWKRHNVRYREIPGKLCALTTKIQQLKQRVASGETANVDYYALIGLRRGCSRSELERAHLLLCLRHKPDKATNFIDSCEFADERDVDSVKDRAKMSALLLYRLLQKGYSSVMSTIMDEEAAEKRRKKATVQVPQTQNSSSNLDPESTLAYSVNSSNASDCDGRVNPSENETTTSSTNAFQGVFCRDLAAVGNLLSQVGFNHPLPMKYEALSC
;
A
#
# COMPACT_ATOMS: atom_id res chain seq x y z
N MET A 1 -68.30 -0.66 43.97
CA MET A 1 -67.11 -1.28 43.35
C MET A 1 -66.81 -0.55 42.06
N ALA A 2 -65.58 -0.08 41.83
CA ALA A 2 -65.19 0.49 40.54
C ALA A 2 -64.61 -0.63 39.66
N VAL A 3 -65.13 -0.79 38.44
CA VAL A 3 -64.66 -1.81 37.50
C VAL A 3 -63.46 -1.27 36.75
N SER A 4 -62.26 -1.73 37.12
CA SER A 4 -61.04 -1.45 36.35
C SER A 4 -61.14 -2.10 34.96
N PRO A 5 -61.01 -1.34 33.85
CA PRO A 5 -61.04 -1.92 32.52
C PRO A 5 -59.77 -2.73 32.26
N CYS A 6 -59.89 -4.05 32.21
CA CYS A 6 -58.79 -4.95 31.84
C CYS A 6 -58.40 -4.75 30.37
N LEU A 7 -57.46 -3.83 30.11
CA LEU A 7 -56.83 -3.66 28.81
C LEU A 7 -56.29 -5.01 28.31
N SER A 8 -56.62 -5.38 27.08
CA SER A 8 -56.17 -6.66 26.54
C SER A 8 -54.65 -6.73 26.48
N ALA A 9 -54.09 -7.93 26.59
CA ALA A 9 -52.65 -8.16 26.46
C ALA A 9 -52.10 -7.70 25.09
N ASN A 10 -52.97 -7.55 24.07
CA ASN A 10 -52.59 -6.99 22.78
C ASN A 10 -52.56 -5.45 22.80
N ASP A 11 -53.41 -4.79 23.57
CA ASP A 11 -53.43 -3.32 23.66
C ASP A 11 -52.32 -2.79 24.58
N GLN A 12 -52.00 -3.51 25.66
CA GLN A 12 -50.78 -3.26 26.44
C GLN A 12 -49.52 -3.40 25.57
N LYS A 13 -49.44 -4.44 24.73
CA LYS A 13 -48.36 -4.59 23.74
C LYS A 13 -48.32 -3.43 22.75
N LYS A 14 -49.46 -3.05 22.12
CA LYS A 14 -49.52 -1.89 21.21
C LYS A 14 -49.01 -0.61 21.89
N HIS A 15 -49.45 -0.34 23.12
CA HIS A 15 -49.04 0.85 23.87
C HIS A 15 -47.52 0.83 24.19
N TRP A 16 -46.98 -0.33 24.57
CA TRP A 16 -45.55 -0.55 24.76
C TRP A 16 -44.74 -0.31 23.47
N TRP A 17 -45.18 -0.87 22.33
CA TRP A 17 -44.54 -0.64 21.03
C TRP A 17 -44.57 0.85 20.62
N VAL A 18 -45.70 1.55 20.84
CA VAL A 18 -45.82 2.99 20.53
C VAL A 18 -44.96 3.84 21.47
N SER A 19 -44.88 3.48 22.76
CA SER A 19 -44.02 4.17 23.74
C SER A 19 -42.54 4.01 23.39
N ASN A 20 -42.08 2.78 23.14
CA ASN A 20 -40.71 2.50 22.74
C ASN A 20 -40.35 3.17 21.41
N ARG A 21 -41.29 3.20 20.44
CA ARG A 21 -41.09 3.93 19.19
C ARG A 21 -40.88 5.42 19.43
N LYS A 22 -41.72 6.07 20.24
CA LYS A 22 -41.54 7.49 20.61
C LYS A 22 -40.22 7.74 21.34
N LEU A 23 -39.78 6.80 22.18
CA LEU A 23 -38.51 6.89 22.90
C LEU A 23 -37.29 6.76 21.96
N VAL A 24 -37.34 5.82 21.01
CA VAL A 24 -36.34 5.70 19.92
C VAL A 24 -36.32 6.95 19.04
N GLU A 25 -37.48 7.46 18.63
CA GLU A 25 -37.60 8.69 17.85
C GLU A 25 -37.05 9.91 18.63
N LYS A 26 -37.21 9.95 19.96
CA LYS A 26 -36.58 10.95 20.84
C LYS A 26 -35.05 10.79 20.87
N TYR A 27 -34.51 9.62 21.25
CA TYR A 27 -33.05 9.41 21.33
C TYR A 27 -32.35 9.73 19.99
N VAL A 28 -32.97 9.42 18.86
CA VAL A 28 -32.44 9.70 17.52
C VAL A 28 -32.63 11.17 17.11
N LYS A 29 -33.55 11.92 17.73
CA LYS A 29 -33.59 13.39 17.63
C LYS A 29 -32.46 14.01 18.47
N ASP A 30 -32.35 13.61 19.73
CA ASP A 30 -31.38 14.15 20.69
C ASP A 30 -29.93 13.90 20.21
N ALA A 31 -29.64 12.69 19.71
CA ALA A 31 -28.37 12.35 19.09
C ALA A 31 -28.06 13.22 17.85
N ARG A 32 -29.05 13.59 17.02
CA ARG A 32 -28.82 14.50 15.88
C ARG A 32 -28.48 15.92 16.31
N CYS A 33 -28.98 16.39 17.45
CA CYS A 33 -28.56 17.67 18.01
C CYS A 33 -27.08 17.63 18.42
N LEU A 34 -26.68 16.59 19.16
CA LEU A 34 -25.27 16.35 19.57
C LEU A 34 -24.32 16.04 18.39
N MET A 35 -24.84 15.61 17.24
CA MET A 35 -24.04 15.48 16.00
C MET A 35 -23.87 16.80 15.24
N ALA A 36 -24.68 17.82 15.52
CA ALA A 36 -24.63 19.10 14.79
C ALA A 36 -23.51 20.02 15.30
N THR A 37 -23.10 19.87 16.56
CA THR A 37 -22.02 20.63 17.23
C THR A 37 -20.62 20.17 16.83
N GLN A 38 -20.49 18.91 16.39
CA GLN A 38 -19.23 18.27 15.93
C GLN A 38 -18.15 18.10 17.02
N GLU A 39 -18.48 18.28 18.31
CA GLU A 39 -17.55 18.02 19.40
C GLU A 39 -17.35 16.52 19.65
N GLN A 40 -16.11 16.10 19.93
CA GLN A 40 -15.76 14.68 20.14
C GLN A 40 -16.47 14.06 21.37
N SER A 41 -16.67 14.87 22.42
CA SER A 41 -17.43 14.62 23.64
C SER A 41 -18.92 14.35 23.34
N GLU A 42 -19.54 15.24 22.57
CA GLU A 42 -20.95 15.14 22.20
C GLU A 42 -21.20 14.03 21.19
N MET A 43 -20.27 13.78 20.26
CA MET A 43 -20.31 12.65 19.31
C MET A 43 -20.22 11.29 20.02
N ALA A 44 -19.43 11.17 21.09
CA ALA A 44 -19.41 9.99 21.94
C ALA A 44 -20.72 9.84 22.75
N SER A 45 -21.32 10.95 23.19
CA SER A 45 -22.61 10.96 23.89
C SER A 45 -23.78 10.59 22.95
N ALA A 46 -23.76 11.08 21.71
CA ALA A 46 -24.68 10.71 20.65
C ALA A 46 -24.62 9.22 20.33
N LEU A 47 -23.41 8.64 20.27
CA LEU A 47 -23.22 7.20 20.08
C LEU A 47 -23.92 6.38 21.17
N ASN A 48 -23.78 6.77 22.45
CA ASN A 48 -24.45 6.09 23.56
C ASN A 48 -25.99 6.15 23.45
N LEU A 49 -26.55 7.28 23.03
CA LEU A 49 -28.00 7.43 22.78
C LEU A 49 -28.46 6.57 21.58
N LEU A 50 -27.64 6.46 20.54
CA LEU A 50 -27.93 5.62 19.37
C LEU A 50 -27.86 4.13 19.71
N ASP A 51 -26.94 3.72 20.58
CA ASP A 51 -26.87 2.34 21.10
C ASP A 51 -28.07 2.00 21.98
N ALA A 52 -28.52 2.92 22.86
CA ALA A 52 -29.77 2.77 23.60
C ALA A 52 -31.00 2.68 22.68
N ALA A 53 -31.05 3.46 21.60
CA ALA A 53 -32.11 3.39 20.60
C ALA A 53 -32.10 2.07 19.81
N LEU A 54 -30.93 1.55 19.45
CA LEU A 54 -30.78 0.28 18.73
C LEU A 54 -31.03 -0.94 19.62
N ALA A 55 -30.75 -0.86 20.92
CA ALA A 55 -31.15 -1.90 21.89
C ALA A 55 -32.68 -2.07 21.96
N LEU A 56 -33.44 -0.98 21.79
CA LEU A 56 -34.91 -1.00 21.71
C LEU A 56 -35.44 -1.37 20.31
N SER A 57 -34.71 -1.04 19.25
CA SER A 57 -35.11 -1.31 17.86
C SER A 57 -33.91 -1.61 16.95
N PRO A 58 -33.41 -2.86 16.91
CA PRO A 58 -32.18 -3.21 16.19
C PRO A 58 -32.21 -3.02 14.66
N ARG A 59 -33.40 -2.85 14.08
CA ARG A 59 -33.61 -2.64 12.63
C ARG A 59 -33.96 -1.20 12.27
N PHE A 60 -33.71 -0.23 13.16
CA PHE A 60 -34.02 1.16 12.87
C PHE A 60 -32.92 1.81 12.01
N GLU A 61 -33.10 1.72 10.69
CA GLU A 61 -32.20 2.22 9.63
C GLU A 61 -31.55 3.57 9.92
N ILE A 62 -32.33 4.56 10.37
CA ILE A 62 -31.85 5.91 10.63
C ILE A 62 -30.86 5.95 11.82
N ALA A 63 -31.07 5.12 12.86
CA ALA A 63 -30.11 5.02 13.95
C ALA A 63 -28.84 4.25 13.54
N LEU A 64 -28.96 3.22 12.70
CA LEU A 64 -27.80 2.52 12.13
C LEU A 64 -26.95 3.47 11.27
N GLU A 65 -27.59 4.28 10.42
CA GLU A 65 -26.93 5.27 9.56
C GLU A 65 -26.20 6.35 10.39
N LEU A 66 -26.86 6.91 11.40
CA LEU A 66 -26.26 7.92 12.28
C LEU A 66 -25.13 7.33 13.12
N LYS A 67 -25.31 6.11 13.68
CA LYS A 67 -24.25 5.39 14.41
C LYS A 67 -23.03 5.17 13.52
N ALA A 68 -23.23 4.78 12.27
CA ALA A 68 -22.13 4.60 11.32
C ALA A 68 -21.35 5.90 11.08
N ARG A 69 -22.05 7.04 10.92
CA ARG A 69 -21.40 8.37 10.80
C ARG A 69 -20.69 8.80 12.09
N CYS A 70 -21.28 8.56 13.27
CA CYS A 70 -20.61 8.81 14.56
C CYS A 70 -19.30 8.01 14.67
N LEU A 71 -19.34 6.71 14.38
CA LEU A 71 -18.16 5.85 14.46
C LEU A 71 -17.07 6.26 13.44
N LEU A 72 -17.44 6.69 12.22
CA LEU A 72 -16.48 7.28 11.27
C LEU A 72 -15.78 8.52 11.86
N TYR A 73 -16.55 9.45 12.43
CA TYR A 73 -16.01 10.71 12.98
C TYR A 73 -15.09 10.44 14.18
N LEU A 74 -15.49 9.53 15.06
CA LEU A 74 -14.69 9.05 16.19
C LEU A 74 -13.48 8.17 15.77
N ARG A 75 -13.21 8.02 14.46
CA ARG A 75 -12.20 7.13 13.84
C ARG A 75 -12.31 5.63 14.22
N ARG A 76 -13.46 5.21 14.73
CA ARG A 76 -13.78 3.83 15.12
C ARG A 76 -14.13 2.97 13.89
N PHE A 77 -13.26 2.98 12.89
CA PHE A 77 -13.46 2.33 11.59
C PHE A 77 -13.65 0.81 11.70
N LYS A 78 -13.02 0.19 12.71
CA LYS A 78 -13.15 -1.24 13.02
C LYS A 78 -14.62 -1.60 13.29
N ASP A 79 -15.26 -0.88 14.23
CA ASP A 79 -16.66 -1.09 14.61
C ASP A 79 -17.66 -0.84 13.45
N VAL A 80 -17.34 0.07 12.52
CA VAL A 80 -18.15 0.29 11.29
C VAL A 80 -18.11 -0.93 10.38
N ALA A 81 -16.95 -1.58 10.26
CA ALA A 81 -16.77 -2.77 9.46
C ALA A 81 -17.37 -4.02 10.13
N ASP A 82 -17.31 -4.15 11.47
CA ASP A 82 -18.05 -5.19 12.20
C ASP A 82 -19.56 -5.05 11.99
N MET A 83 -20.10 -3.83 12.11
CA MET A 83 -21.54 -3.57 11.97
C MET A 83 -22.07 -3.79 10.54
N LEU A 84 -21.22 -3.78 9.52
CA LEU A 84 -21.60 -3.88 8.10
C LEU A 84 -20.85 -4.99 7.34
N GLN A 85 -20.29 -5.98 8.06
CA GLN A 85 -19.41 -7.02 7.51
C GLN A 85 -19.99 -7.76 6.27
N ASP A 86 -21.31 -7.98 6.25
CA ASP A 86 -22.02 -8.71 5.18
C ASP A 86 -21.94 -8.02 3.81
N TYR A 87 -21.60 -6.73 3.80
CA TYR A 87 -21.45 -5.91 2.60
C TYR A 87 -20.00 -5.88 2.07
N ILE A 88 -19.02 -6.41 2.82
CA ILE A 88 -17.61 -6.44 2.41
C ILE A 88 -17.42 -7.49 1.31
N PRO A 89 -17.03 -7.10 0.07
CA PRO A 89 -16.96 -8.03 -1.07
C PRO A 89 -16.02 -9.23 -0.84
N SER A 90 -14.84 -9.00 -0.24
CA SER A 90 -13.85 -10.05 0.03
C SER A 90 -14.32 -11.10 1.04
N ILE A 91 -15.07 -10.73 2.10
CA ILE A 91 -15.71 -11.72 3.00
C ILE A 91 -16.65 -12.60 2.19
N LYS A 92 -17.55 -11.99 1.42
CA LYS A 92 -18.61 -12.72 0.70
C LYS A 92 -18.05 -13.77 -0.25
N ILE A 93 -17.01 -13.43 -1.02
CA ILE A 93 -16.33 -14.37 -1.94
C ILE A 93 -15.71 -15.55 -1.16
N SER A 94 -15.06 -15.28 -0.02
CA SER A 94 -14.40 -16.32 0.78
C SER A 94 -15.35 -17.35 1.42
N SER A 95 -16.65 -17.03 1.51
CA SER A 95 -17.68 -17.94 2.01
C SER A 95 -18.02 -19.02 0.98
N ASP A 96 -18.16 -18.65 -0.30
CA ASP A 96 -18.59 -19.55 -1.37
C ASP A 96 -17.52 -20.63 -1.67
N ASP A 97 -16.23 -20.32 -1.48
CA ASP A 97 -15.10 -21.28 -1.50
C ASP A 97 -15.21 -22.42 -0.47
N SER A 98 -16.16 -22.34 0.47
CA SER A 98 -16.44 -23.40 1.44
C SER A 98 -17.48 -24.43 0.95
N ALA A 99 -18.19 -24.13 -0.14
CA ALA A 99 -19.35 -24.88 -0.63
C ALA A 99 -19.09 -25.51 -2.01
N SER A 100 -18.13 -26.44 -2.09
CA SER A 100 -17.86 -27.21 -3.29
C SER A 100 -18.64 -28.53 -3.34
N LEU A 101 -18.92 -29.00 -4.56
CA LEU A 101 -19.53 -30.31 -4.91
C LEU A 101 -21.05 -30.46 -4.69
N SER A 102 -21.83 -29.73 -5.47
CA SER A 102 -22.94 -30.37 -6.21
C SER A 102 -22.89 -29.96 -7.69
N SER A 103 -23.10 -30.92 -8.58
CA SER A 103 -23.09 -30.71 -10.03
C SER A 103 -24.52 -30.51 -10.53
N ASP A 104 -24.77 -29.41 -11.25
CA ASP A 104 -25.17 -29.52 -12.66
C ASP A 104 -25.12 -28.17 -13.39
N ASN A 105 -25.10 -28.25 -14.73
CA ASN A 105 -25.06 -27.10 -15.64
C ASN A 105 -26.42 -26.34 -15.65
N SER A 106 -26.52 -25.06 -16.05
CA SER A 106 -25.66 -24.32 -16.96
C SER A 106 -25.63 -22.78 -16.74
N SER A 107 -24.58 -22.15 -17.26
CA SER A 107 -24.45 -20.78 -17.82
C SER A 107 -25.67 -19.83 -17.86
N GLN A 108 -25.57 -18.48 -17.78
CA GLN A 108 -24.49 -17.47 -17.66
C GLN A 108 -25.17 -16.08 -17.41
N PRO A 109 -24.47 -14.93 -17.30
CA PRO A 109 -25.01 -13.72 -16.63
C PRO A 109 -25.50 -12.57 -17.55
N LEU A 110 -26.03 -11.53 -16.89
CA LEU A 110 -26.03 -10.10 -17.29
C LEU A 110 -26.18 -9.78 -18.79
N SER A 111 -27.36 -10.02 -19.37
CA SER A 111 -27.66 -9.56 -20.74
C SER A 111 -29.16 -9.33 -21.00
N ARG A 112 -29.68 -8.14 -20.64
CA ARG A 112 -31.00 -7.65 -21.09
C ARG A 112 -30.98 -6.18 -21.54
N GLU A 113 -29.99 -5.86 -22.36
CA GLU A 113 -29.96 -4.65 -23.18
C GLU A 113 -29.51 -5.00 -24.60
N ARG A 114 -30.34 -5.81 -25.28
CA ARG A 114 -30.27 -6.01 -26.73
C ARG A 114 -31.66 -5.88 -27.34
N VAL A 115 -31.72 -5.09 -28.40
CA VAL A 115 -32.92 -4.79 -29.19
C VAL A 115 -33.42 -6.07 -29.87
N ASN A 116 -34.69 -6.41 -29.68
CA ASN A 116 -35.36 -7.45 -30.46
C ASN A 116 -35.72 -6.93 -31.84
N LEU A 117 -34.80 -7.07 -32.81
CA LEU A 117 -35.13 -6.98 -34.24
C LEU A 117 -35.30 -8.38 -34.82
N LEU A 118 -36.19 -8.47 -35.82
CA LEU A 118 -36.51 -9.66 -36.62
C LEU A 118 -37.21 -10.83 -35.87
N ARG A 119 -38.54 -10.93 -36.09
CA ARG A 119 -39.31 -12.19 -36.04
C ARG A 119 -40.31 -12.17 -37.21
N PRO A 120 -40.38 -13.21 -38.06
CA PRO A 120 -41.29 -13.22 -39.21
C PRO A 120 -42.76 -13.42 -38.81
N PRO A 121 -43.72 -13.06 -39.68
CA PRO A 121 -45.15 -13.04 -39.35
C PRO A 121 -45.85 -14.38 -39.59
N ASN A 122 -46.84 -14.71 -38.75
CA ASN A 122 -48.22 -15.07 -39.15
C ASN A 122 -49.03 -15.69 -38.00
N SER A 123 -49.89 -14.88 -37.38
CA SER A 123 -51.31 -15.21 -37.12
C SER A 123 -51.97 -14.03 -36.40
N GLN A 124 -53.18 -13.65 -36.81
CA GLN A 124 -54.00 -12.69 -36.08
C GLN A 124 -54.80 -13.43 -35.01
N ASP A 125 -54.94 -12.83 -33.83
CA ASP A 125 -56.27 -12.69 -33.21
C ASP A 125 -56.24 -11.67 -32.03
N PRO A 126 -57.21 -10.74 -31.93
CA PRO A 126 -57.25 -9.72 -30.89
C PRO A 126 -58.08 -10.15 -29.68
N SER A 127 -57.45 -10.68 -28.63
CA SER A 127 -58.10 -10.91 -27.33
C SER A 127 -57.65 -9.92 -26.25
N PHE A 128 -58.63 -9.26 -25.62
CA PHE A 128 -58.40 -8.22 -24.60
C PHE A 128 -57.78 -8.82 -23.33
N LYS A 129 -56.49 -8.56 -23.11
CA LYS A 129 -55.79 -8.99 -21.89
C LYS A 129 -56.17 -8.11 -20.71
N CYS A 130 -57.26 -8.48 -20.03
CA CYS A 130 -57.63 -7.96 -18.72
C CYS A 130 -56.43 -8.05 -17.77
N PHE A 131 -56.12 -6.97 -17.04
CA PHE A 131 -54.96 -6.91 -16.15
C PHE A 131 -55.10 -7.93 -15.03
N SER A 132 -54.25 -8.96 -15.03
CA SER A 132 -54.21 -9.92 -13.93
C SER A 132 -53.82 -9.21 -12.64
N VAL A 133 -54.62 -9.42 -11.57
CA VAL A 133 -54.31 -8.93 -10.22
C VAL A 133 -52.94 -9.47 -9.76
N SER A 134 -52.52 -10.63 -10.25
CA SER A 134 -51.17 -11.18 -10.06
C SER A 134 -50.07 -10.29 -10.63
N ASP A 135 -50.28 -9.68 -11.79
CA ASP A 135 -49.29 -8.81 -12.43
C ASP A 135 -49.34 -7.39 -11.91
N LEU A 136 -50.52 -6.88 -11.50
CA LEU A 136 -50.62 -5.66 -10.71
C LEU A 136 -49.89 -5.84 -9.36
N LYS A 137 -50.11 -6.97 -8.66
CA LYS A 137 -49.40 -7.32 -7.42
C LYS A 137 -47.89 -7.44 -7.65
N LYS A 138 -47.42 -8.06 -8.74
CA LYS A 138 -45.99 -8.05 -9.10
C LYS A 138 -45.47 -6.63 -9.35
N LYS A 139 -46.22 -5.77 -10.05
CA LYS A 139 -45.82 -4.39 -10.37
C LYS A 139 -45.77 -3.49 -9.13
N VAL A 140 -46.70 -3.69 -8.18
CA VAL A 140 -46.73 -3.03 -6.88
C VAL A 140 -45.63 -3.55 -5.95
N MET A 141 -45.44 -4.87 -5.83
CA MET A 141 -44.33 -5.46 -5.05
C MET A 141 -42.96 -5.05 -5.61
N ALA A 142 -42.79 -5.00 -6.94
CA ALA A 142 -41.61 -4.48 -7.60
C ALA A 142 -41.51 -2.92 -7.57
N GLY A 143 -42.55 -2.24 -7.10
CA GLY A 143 -42.51 -0.82 -6.72
C GLY A 143 -42.05 -0.66 -5.28
N MET A 144 -42.56 -1.47 -4.35
CA MET A 144 -42.16 -1.48 -2.95
C MET A 144 -40.69 -1.91 -2.78
N SER A 145 -40.24 -2.94 -3.52
CA SER A 145 -38.83 -3.37 -3.50
C SER A 145 -37.85 -2.34 -4.09
N LYS A 146 -38.34 -1.34 -4.85
CA LYS A 146 -37.52 -0.22 -5.35
C LYS A 146 -37.29 0.88 -4.31
N ASN A 147 -37.97 0.86 -3.17
CA ASN A 147 -37.70 1.78 -2.07
C ASN A 147 -36.47 1.36 -1.24
N CYS A 148 -36.23 0.04 -1.12
CA CYS A 148 -35.04 -0.53 -0.48
C CYS A 148 -33.72 -0.02 -1.10
N ASP A 149 -33.74 0.37 -2.39
CA ASP A 149 -32.62 1.00 -3.07
C ASP A 149 -32.12 2.29 -2.41
N LYS A 150 -32.94 3.00 -1.62
CA LYS A 150 -32.52 4.21 -0.89
C LYS A 150 -31.83 3.87 0.44
N GLU A 151 -32.37 2.89 1.16
CA GLU A 151 -31.92 2.49 2.49
C GLU A 151 -30.52 1.83 2.46
N GLY A 152 -30.16 1.16 1.36
CA GLY A 152 -28.84 0.55 1.21
C GLY A 152 -27.67 1.52 0.92
N GLN A 153 -27.91 2.77 0.51
CA GLN A 153 -26.87 3.57 -0.17
C GLN A 153 -25.78 4.08 0.76
N TRP A 154 -26.17 4.58 1.94
CA TRP A 154 -25.24 5.11 2.94
C TRP A 154 -24.25 4.03 3.40
N ARG A 155 -24.69 2.76 3.49
CA ARG A 155 -23.84 1.62 3.88
C ARG A 155 -22.61 1.50 2.99
N TYR A 156 -22.79 1.51 1.67
CA TYR A 156 -21.69 1.40 0.71
C TYR A 156 -20.71 2.60 0.79
N LEU A 157 -21.21 3.80 1.08
CA LEU A 157 -20.37 4.99 1.19
C LEU A 157 -19.58 5.01 2.51
N VAL A 158 -20.26 4.78 3.63
CA VAL A 158 -19.68 4.78 4.98
C VAL A 158 -18.73 3.60 5.17
N LEU A 159 -19.13 2.39 4.78
CA LEU A 159 -18.23 1.23 4.80
C LEU A 159 -17.08 1.41 3.81
N GLY A 160 -17.31 2.02 2.64
CA GLY A 160 -16.25 2.34 1.69
C GLY A 160 -15.18 3.30 2.25
N GLN A 161 -15.59 4.28 3.07
CA GLN A 161 -14.68 5.16 3.81
C GLN A 161 -13.93 4.40 4.92
N ALA A 162 -14.64 3.62 5.74
CA ALA A 162 -14.03 2.82 6.81
C ALA A 162 -13.04 1.77 6.26
N CYS A 163 -13.41 1.00 5.23
CA CYS A 163 -12.55 0.04 4.56
C CYS A 163 -11.29 0.69 3.99
N CYS A 164 -11.36 1.94 3.50
CA CYS A 164 -10.17 2.67 3.08
C CYS A 164 -9.23 2.87 4.28
N GLN A 165 -9.70 3.49 5.36
CA GLN A 165 -8.90 3.76 6.56
C GLN A 165 -8.37 2.48 7.26
N LEU A 166 -9.06 1.35 7.10
CA LEU A 166 -8.61 0.04 7.58
C LEU A 166 -7.55 -0.64 6.68
N GLY A 167 -7.28 -0.12 5.48
CA GLY A 167 -6.31 -0.68 4.55
C GLY A 167 -6.87 -1.55 3.42
N LEU A 168 -8.19 -1.74 3.32
CA LEU A 168 -8.86 -2.61 2.34
C LEU A 168 -9.19 -1.86 1.04
N MET A 169 -8.19 -1.42 0.28
CA MET A 169 -8.43 -0.49 -0.85
C MET A 169 -9.24 -1.07 -2.01
N GLU A 170 -9.13 -2.37 -2.34
CA GLU A 170 -10.00 -2.97 -3.38
C GLU A 170 -11.46 -2.95 -2.96
N ASP A 171 -11.74 -3.37 -1.73
CA ASP A 171 -13.10 -3.42 -1.19
C ASP A 171 -13.66 -1.99 -1.07
N ALA A 172 -12.88 -1.05 -0.53
CA ALA A 172 -13.22 0.38 -0.50
C ALA A 172 -13.48 0.96 -1.90
N MET A 173 -12.66 0.62 -2.91
CA MET A 173 -12.83 1.04 -4.29
C MET A 173 -14.15 0.53 -4.89
N VAL A 174 -14.54 -0.71 -4.59
CA VAL A 174 -15.79 -1.30 -5.07
C VAL A 174 -16.98 -0.67 -4.36
N LEU A 175 -16.93 -0.55 -3.02
CA LEU A 175 -17.97 0.02 -2.17
C LEU A 175 -18.26 1.50 -2.50
N LEU A 176 -17.23 2.34 -2.64
CA LEU A 176 -17.41 3.74 -3.04
C LEU A 176 -17.95 3.86 -4.48
N GLN A 177 -17.69 2.88 -5.37
CA GLN A 177 -18.25 2.84 -6.71
C GLN A 177 -19.68 2.27 -6.79
N THR A 178 -20.09 1.36 -5.90
CA THR A 178 -21.51 0.97 -5.78
C THR A 178 -22.30 2.11 -5.17
N GLY A 179 -21.86 2.66 -4.03
CA GLY A 179 -22.51 3.79 -3.36
C GLY A 179 -22.68 5.01 -4.28
N LYS A 180 -21.62 5.42 -4.99
CA LYS A 180 -21.71 6.54 -5.96
C LYS A 180 -22.70 6.26 -7.10
N ARG A 181 -22.72 5.05 -7.67
CA ARG A 181 -23.69 4.67 -8.72
C ARG A 181 -25.12 4.65 -8.21
N LEU A 182 -25.36 4.16 -7.00
CA LEU A 182 -26.67 4.12 -6.36
C LEU A 182 -27.18 5.54 -6.05
N ALA A 183 -26.33 6.41 -5.49
CA ALA A 183 -26.64 7.82 -5.25
C ALA A 183 -27.03 8.55 -6.55
N SER A 184 -26.24 8.39 -7.62
CA SER A 184 -26.58 8.95 -8.94
C SER A 184 -27.78 8.27 -9.61
N ALA A 185 -28.26 7.13 -9.13
CA ALA A 185 -29.50 6.48 -9.57
C ALA A 185 -30.72 6.87 -8.70
N ALA A 186 -30.53 7.25 -7.44
CA ALA A 186 -31.56 7.87 -6.61
C ALA A 186 -31.81 9.32 -7.05
N PHE A 187 -30.76 10.13 -7.21
CA PHE A 187 -30.88 11.52 -7.65
C PHE A 187 -31.61 11.64 -9.00
N ARG A 188 -31.30 10.75 -9.98
CA ARG A 188 -32.05 10.70 -11.24
C ARG A 188 -33.51 10.32 -11.05
N ARG A 189 -33.83 9.36 -10.19
CA ARG A 189 -35.23 9.02 -9.86
C ARG A 189 -35.96 10.21 -9.23
N GLU A 190 -35.34 10.91 -8.29
CA GLU A 190 -35.94 12.07 -7.62
C GLU A 190 -36.11 13.27 -8.56
N SER A 191 -35.18 13.45 -9.51
CA SER A 191 -35.31 14.46 -10.57
C SER A 191 -36.40 14.13 -11.59
N ILE A 192 -36.66 12.84 -11.87
CA ILE A 192 -37.72 12.40 -12.80
C ILE A 192 -39.10 12.35 -12.11
N CYS A 193 -39.14 12.17 -10.79
CA CYS A 193 -40.36 12.19 -9.98
C CYS A 193 -40.79 13.60 -9.51
N ARG A 194 -40.12 14.67 -9.96
CA ARG A 194 -40.60 16.04 -9.82
C ARG A 194 -41.26 16.48 -11.12
N SER A 195 -42.52 16.91 -11.05
CA SER A 195 -43.15 17.67 -12.12
C SER A 195 -42.58 19.09 -12.16
N ASP A 196 -42.55 19.70 -13.35
CA ASP A 196 -42.08 21.08 -13.52
C ASP A 196 -42.95 22.09 -12.75
N ASP A 197 -44.23 21.75 -12.50
CA ASP A 197 -45.17 22.54 -11.67
C ASP A 197 -44.73 22.65 -10.18
N SER A 198 -43.74 21.86 -9.74
CA SER A 198 -43.24 21.91 -8.35
C SER A 198 -42.31 23.10 -8.05
N PHE A 199 -42.08 23.99 -9.02
CA PHE A 199 -41.44 25.29 -8.83
C PHE A 199 -42.43 26.39 -8.38
N SER A 200 -43.07 26.19 -7.23
CA SER A 200 -43.92 27.20 -6.61
C SER A 200 -43.10 28.38 -6.08
N LEU A 201 -42.85 29.38 -6.93
CA LEU A 201 -42.42 30.70 -6.50
C LEU A 201 -43.48 31.29 -5.55
N PRO A 202 -43.11 31.94 -4.44
CA PRO A 202 -44.09 32.60 -3.56
C PRO A 202 -44.67 33.83 -4.27
N ILE A 203 -45.87 33.70 -4.84
CA ILE A 203 -46.60 34.80 -5.51
C ILE A 203 -47.21 35.72 -4.46
N THR A 204 -46.35 36.51 -3.80
CA THR A 204 -46.70 37.71 -3.03
C THR A 204 -45.68 38.81 -3.28
N ILE A 205 -45.44 39.12 -4.56
CA ILE A 205 -44.93 40.43 -4.97
C ILE A 205 -46.15 41.25 -5.39
N THR A 206 -46.59 42.15 -4.52
CA THR A 206 -47.62 43.14 -4.85
C THR A 206 -47.11 44.09 -5.93
N THR A 207 -47.93 44.39 -6.93
CA THR A 207 -47.53 45.13 -8.14
C THR A 207 -47.42 46.64 -7.89
N SER A 208 -46.31 47.06 -7.29
CA SER A 208 -45.79 48.42 -7.29
C SER A 208 -44.25 48.36 -7.33
N ASP A 209 -43.63 49.32 -8.03
CA ASP A 209 -42.18 49.52 -8.15
C ASP A 209 -41.41 48.60 -9.13
N ILE A 210 -41.80 48.64 -10.41
CA ILE A 210 -40.94 48.21 -11.54
C ILE A 210 -40.10 49.41 -12.03
N SER A 211 -38.91 49.63 -11.47
CA SER A 211 -38.03 50.75 -11.92
C SER A 211 -36.53 50.64 -11.57
N SER A 212 -35.88 49.48 -11.77
CA SER A 212 -34.46 49.41 -12.15
C SER A 212 -34.03 48.00 -12.57
N ALA A 213 -33.21 47.88 -13.62
CA ALA A 213 -32.77 46.59 -14.17
C ALA A 213 -31.24 46.52 -14.28
N ALA A 214 -30.63 45.50 -13.67
CA ALA A 214 -29.23 45.13 -13.89
C ALA A 214 -28.96 43.65 -13.55
N THR A 215 -28.90 42.80 -14.58
CA THR A 215 -28.08 41.58 -14.69
C THR A 215 -27.69 40.79 -13.43
N THR A 216 -28.44 39.75 -13.09
CA THR A 216 -27.90 38.49 -12.53
C THR A 216 -28.64 37.28 -13.12
N PRO A 217 -28.00 36.10 -13.30
CA PRO A 217 -28.66 34.90 -13.79
C PRO A 217 -29.50 34.23 -12.68
N PRO A 218 -30.58 33.49 -13.02
CA PRO A 218 -31.47 32.89 -12.04
C PRO A 218 -30.76 31.82 -11.20
N SER A 219 -30.89 31.92 -9.87
CA SER A 219 -30.27 31.01 -8.92
C SER A 219 -30.99 29.65 -8.87
N THR A 220 -30.21 28.57 -8.85
CA THR A 220 -30.76 27.21 -8.67
C THR A 220 -31.37 27.04 -7.28
N PRO A 221 -32.42 26.21 -7.11
CA PRO A 221 -33.04 25.96 -5.81
C PRO A 221 -32.04 25.40 -4.79
N PRO A 222 -32.26 25.62 -3.47
CA PRO A 222 -31.31 25.27 -2.43
C PRO A 222 -31.04 23.76 -2.38
N ARG A 223 -29.87 23.35 -2.88
CA ARG A 223 -29.30 22.02 -2.62
C ARG A 223 -28.65 22.02 -1.24
N ASN A 224 -28.89 20.97 -0.44
CA ASN A 224 -28.19 20.77 0.82
C ASN A 224 -26.66 20.75 0.57
N PRO A 225 -25.89 21.74 1.05
CA PRO A 225 -24.49 21.91 0.65
C PRO A 225 -23.61 20.74 1.12
N THR A 226 -23.94 20.15 2.28
CA THR A 226 -23.26 19.00 2.89
C THR A 226 -23.17 17.81 1.93
N SER A 227 -24.26 17.48 1.22
CA SER A 227 -24.30 16.31 0.32
C SER A 227 -23.41 16.50 -0.92
N LEU A 228 -23.27 17.73 -1.39
CA LEU A 228 -22.40 18.05 -2.53
C LEU A 228 -20.92 17.98 -2.13
N SER A 229 -20.59 18.46 -0.92
CA SER A 229 -19.26 18.30 -0.30
C SER A 229 -18.91 16.83 -0.08
N GLU A 230 -19.80 16.03 0.52
CA GLU A 230 -19.61 14.57 0.67
C GLU A 230 -19.31 13.90 -0.68
N PHE A 231 -20.08 14.20 -1.72
CA PHE A 231 -19.90 13.62 -3.06
C PHE A 231 -18.56 14.03 -3.72
N GLN A 232 -18.10 15.28 -3.51
CA GLN A 232 -16.77 15.71 -3.93
C GLN A 232 -15.68 14.95 -3.18
N ASN A 233 -15.76 14.88 -1.84
CA ASN A 233 -14.80 14.18 -0.99
C ASN A 233 -14.70 12.68 -1.35
N ILE A 234 -15.84 11.99 -1.55
CA ILE A 234 -15.91 10.61 -2.04
C ILE A 234 -15.25 10.47 -3.43
N SER A 235 -15.39 11.47 -4.30
CA SER A 235 -14.80 11.47 -5.64
C SER A 235 -13.28 11.66 -5.60
N HIS A 236 -12.76 12.55 -4.74
CA HIS A 236 -11.32 12.70 -4.51
C HIS A 236 -10.71 11.44 -3.88
N LEU A 237 -11.34 10.90 -2.83
CA LEU A 237 -10.94 9.65 -2.18
C LEU A 237 -10.87 8.48 -3.18
N LEU A 238 -11.90 8.31 -4.01
CA LEU A 238 -11.90 7.26 -5.04
C LEU A 238 -10.81 7.47 -6.10
N SER A 239 -10.42 8.71 -6.41
CA SER A 239 -9.31 9.00 -7.33
C SER A 239 -7.95 8.65 -6.72
N HIS A 240 -7.78 8.86 -5.41
CA HIS A 240 -6.57 8.51 -4.66
C HIS A 240 -6.43 6.99 -4.52
N ILE A 241 -7.49 6.30 -4.08
CA ILE A 241 -7.54 4.83 -4.01
C ILE A 241 -7.18 4.21 -5.37
N LYS A 242 -7.77 4.70 -6.48
CA LYS A 242 -7.47 4.23 -7.84
C LYS A 242 -6.01 4.46 -8.23
N PHE A 243 -5.38 5.56 -7.81
CA PHE A 243 -3.96 5.82 -8.05
C PHE A 243 -3.06 4.85 -7.26
N LEU A 244 -3.33 4.65 -5.98
CA LEU A 244 -2.58 3.72 -5.13
C LEU A 244 -2.69 2.27 -5.62
N LEU A 245 -3.90 1.80 -5.92
CA LEU A 245 -4.13 0.45 -6.44
C LEU A 245 -3.41 0.23 -7.78
N ARG A 246 -3.56 1.14 -8.76
CA ARG A 246 -2.85 1.04 -10.05
C ARG A 246 -1.33 0.98 -9.89
N ARG A 247 -0.78 1.68 -8.88
CA ARG A 247 0.66 1.65 -8.59
C ARG A 247 1.07 0.34 -7.92
N ARG A 248 0.28 -0.19 -6.98
CA ARG A 248 0.53 -1.49 -6.31
C ARG A 248 0.41 -2.65 -7.31
N THR A 249 -0.61 -2.68 -8.17
CA THR A 249 -0.76 -3.75 -9.18
C THR A 249 0.39 -3.75 -10.20
N ALA A 250 0.87 -2.57 -10.63
CA ALA A 250 2.06 -2.48 -11.46
C ALA A 250 3.34 -2.93 -10.74
N ALA A 251 3.46 -2.66 -9.43
CA ALA A 251 4.58 -3.10 -8.61
C ALA A 251 4.61 -4.63 -8.41
N ILE A 252 3.44 -5.23 -8.19
CA ILE A 252 3.26 -6.69 -8.07
C ILE A 252 3.53 -7.37 -9.42
N ALA A 253 2.94 -6.89 -10.52
CA ALA A 253 3.23 -7.44 -11.85
C ALA A 253 4.72 -7.36 -12.24
N ALA A 254 5.44 -6.30 -11.83
CA ALA A 254 6.88 -6.22 -12.00
C ALA A 254 7.66 -7.20 -11.11
N LEU A 255 7.19 -7.49 -9.89
CA LEU A 255 7.78 -8.49 -9.00
C LEU A 255 7.59 -9.91 -9.57
N ASP A 256 6.37 -10.23 -10.01
CA ASP A 256 6.01 -11.52 -10.60
C ASP A 256 6.76 -11.78 -11.93
N ALA A 257 7.02 -10.71 -12.70
CA ALA A 257 7.85 -10.75 -13.91
C ALA A 257 9.38 -10.75 -13.65
N GLY A 258 9.83 -10.82 -12.40
CA GLY A 258 11.26 -10.83 -12.03
C GLY A 258 11.97 -9.48 -12.15
N LEU A 259 11.27 -8.40 -12.50
CA LEU A 259 11.81 -7.04 -12.66
C LEU A 259 11.93 -6.32 -11.32
N TYR A 260 12.72 -6.88 -10.41
CA TYR A 260 12.81 -6.46 -9.00
C TYR A 260 13.16 -4.98 -8.81
N SER A 261 14.02 -4.42 -9.66
CA SER A 261 14.39 -2.99 -9.65
C SER A 261 13.17 -2.09 -9.89
N GLU A 262 12.32 -2.45 -10.84
CA GLU A 262 11.08 -1.74 -11.17
C GLU A 262 10.01 -1.94 -10.09
N ALA A 263 9.86 -3.16 -9.55
CA ALA A 263 9.01 -3.40 -8.39
C ALA A 263 9.40 -2.49 -7.21
N ILE A 264 10.69 -2.47 -6.84
CA ILE A 264 11.24 -1.58 -5.80
C ILE A 264 10.94 -0.11 -6.12
N ARG A 265 11.14 0.33 -7.36
CA ARG A 265 10.86 1.71 -7.81
C ARG A 265 9.37 2.07 -7.68
N HIS A 266 8.48 1.15 -8.02
CA HIS A 266 7.04 1.35 -7.92
C HIS A 266 6.54 1.39 -6.48
N PHE A 267 6.99 0.46 -5.61
CA PHE A 267 6.66 0.48 -4.18
C PHE A 267 7.25 1.69 -3.45
N SER A 268 8.47 2.12 -3.78
CA SER A 268 9.07 3.33 -3.18
C SER A 268 8.26 4.58 -3.52
N LYS A 269 7.74 4.67 -4.76
CA LYS A 269 6.79 5.73 -5.17
C LYS A 269 5.39 5.62 -4.54
N ILE A 270 5.11 4.59 -3.73
CA ILE A 270 3.96 4.54 -2.80
C ILE A 270 4.42 5.07 -1.44
N VAL A 271 5.33 4.34 -0.78
CA VAL A 271 5.61 4.48 0.65
C VAL A 271 6.45 5.70 1.02
N ASP A 272 7.29 6.16 0.09
CA ASP A 272 8.13 7.36 0.21
C ASP A 272 7.47 8.58 -0.52
N GLY A 273 6.16 8.48 -0.84
CA GLY A 273 5.41 9.50 -1.56
C GLY A 273 4.71 10.52 -0.66
N ARG A 274 4.49 11.75 -1.16
CA ARG A 274 3.77 12.83 -0.43
C ARG A 274 2.27 12.59 -0.22
N ARG A 275 1.70 11.50 -0.72
CA ARG A 275 0.29 11.16 -0.52
C ARG A 275 0.19 10.17 0.63
N LEU A 276 -0.51 10.56 1.69
CA LEU A 276 -0.79 9.69 2.82
C LEU A 276 -1.47 8.40 2.37
N ALA A 277 -1.20 7.31 3.08
CA ALA A 277 -1.81 6.02 2.84
C ALA A 277 -2.14 5.28 4.16
N PRO A 278 -3.23 4.51 4.22
CA PRO A 278 -3.64 3.76 5.40
C PRO A 278 -2.57 2.77 5.91
N GLN A 279 -2.45 2.65 7.24
CA GLN A 279 -1.55 1.74 7.95
C GLN A 279 -1.47 0.32 7.34
N GLY A 280 -2.63 -0.32 7.10
CA GLY A 280 -2.68 -1.67 6.52
C GLY A 280 -2.08 -1.75 5.12
N PHE A 281 -2.25 -0.72 4.30
CA PHE A 281 -1.70 -0.65 2.94
C PHE A 281 -0.19 -0.51 2.94
N LEU A 282 0.33 0.32 3.84
CA LEU A 282 1.76 0.56 3.96
C LEU A 282 2.47 -0.69 4.47
N ALA A 283 1.86 -1.45 5.39
CA ALA A 283 2.37 -2.75 5.82
C ALA A 283 2.47 -3.75 4.64
N GLU A 284 1.42 -3.90 3.82
CA GLU A 284 1.47 -4.72 2.60
C GLU A 284 2.54 -4.23 1.60
N CYS A 285 2.61 -2.91 1.35
CA CYS A 285 3.56 -2.34 0.39
C CYS A 285 5.02 -2.48 0.86
N TYR A 286 5.30 -2.37 2.17
CA TYR A 286 6.61 -2.68 2.73
C TYR A 286 6.92 -4.17 2.64
N MET A 287 5.95 -5.07 2.88
CA MET A 287 6.15 -6.51 2.73
C MET A 287 6.50 -6.88 1.29
N HIS A 288 5.75 -6.40 0.29
CA HIS A 288 6.06 -6.69 -1.11
C HIS A 288 7.38 -6.03 -1.57
N ARG A 289 7.75 -4.85 -1.05
CA ARG A 289 9.07 -4.24 -1.33
C ARG A 289 10.21 -5.04 -0.67
N ALA A 290 10.00 -5.59 0.53
CA ALA A 290 10.93 -6.51 1.16
C ALA A 290 11.10 -7.79 0.33
N SER A 291 10.02 -8.40 -0.18
CA SER A 291 10.12 -9.53 -1.11
C SER A 291 10.95 -9.20 -2.36
N ALA A 292 10.79 -8.00 -2.94
CA ALA A 292 11.59 -7.55 -4.08
C ALA A 292 13.07 -7.30 -3.72
N TYR A 293 13.37 -6.80 -2.51
CA TYR A 293 14.74 -6.68 -2.00
C TYR A 293 15.37 -8.06 -1.75
N LYS A 294 14.64 -9.00 -1.13
CA LYS A 294 15.07 -10.41 -0.95
C LYS A 294 15.41 -11.06 -2.28
N ALA A 295 14.53 -10.94 -3.28
CA ALA A 295 14.73 -11.52 -4.60
C ALA A 295 15.88 -10.87 -5.41
N SER A 296 16.23 -9.61 -5.10
CA SER A 296 17.42 -8.92 -5.64
C SER A 296 18.67 -9.03 -4.76
N GLY A 297 18.69 -9.92 -3.76
CA GLY A 297 19.85 -10.17 -2.88
C GLY A 297 20.16 -9.07 -1.87
N ARG A 298 19.30 -8.06 -1.73
CA ARG A 298 19.48 -6.88 -0.88
C ARG A 298 18.96 -7.13 0.54
N ILE A 299 19.72 -7.93 1.29
CA ILE A 299 19.29 -8.48 2.58
C ILE A 299 19.02 -7.38 3.61
N ALA A 300 19.92 -6.41 3.78
CA ALA A 300 19.76 -5.34 4.77
C ALA A 300 18.49 -4.49 4.54
N GLU A 301 18.21 -4.09 3.30
CA GLU A 301 16.98 -3.35 2.97
C GLU A 301 15.73 -4.21 3.14
N SER A 302 15.79 -5.49 2.79
CA SER A 302 14.69 -6.43 3.01
C SER A 302 14.36 -6.60 4.48
N ILE A 303 15.37 -6.77 5.35
CA ILE A 303 15.17 -6.81 6.81
C ILE A 303 14.59 -5.47 7.30
N SER A 304 15.07 -4.34 6.78
CA SER A 304 14.57 -3.02 7.17
C SER A 304 13.10 -2.78 6.83
N ASP A 305 12.59 -3.27 5.71
CA ASP A 305 11.17 -3.13 5.37
C ASP A 305 10.31 -4.22 6.04
N CYS A 306 10.83 -5.42 6.32
CA CYS A 306 10.20 -6.36 7.26
C CYS A 306 10.03 -5.74 8.66
N ASN A 307 11.04 -5.01 9.16
CA ASN A 307 10.99 -4.30 10.44
C ASN A 307 9.87 -3.24 10.46
N LYS A 308 9.71 -2.45 9.39
CA LYS A 308 8.58 -1.49 9.26
C LYS A 308 7.23 -2.20 9.21
N THR A 309 7.15 -3.30 8.44
CA THR A 309 5.93 -4.13 8.35
C THR A 309 5.51 -4.62 9.73
N LEU A 310 6.46 -5.12 10.55
CA LEU A 310 6.21 -5.61 11.91
C LEU A 310 6.01 -4.49 12.96
N ALA A 311 6.47 -3.27 12.69
CA ALA A 311 6.11 -2.11 13.51
C ALA A 311 4.64 -1.72 13.29
N LEU A 312 4.16 -1.72 12.04
CA LEU A 312 2.77 -1.41 11.65
C LEU A 312 1.79 -2.55 11.95
N ASP A 313 2.19 -3.80 11.74
CA ASP A 313 1.42 -5.02 12.00
C ASP A 313 2.30 -6.10 12.65
N PRO A 314 2.39 -6.14 13.99
CA PRO A 314 3.12 -7.18 14.71
C PRO A 314 2.62 -8.61 14.44
N THR A 315 1.40 -8.77 13.92
CA THR A 315 0.80 -10.09 13.62
C THR A 315 1.10 -10.59 12.21
N CYS A 316 1.93 -9.87 11.44
CA CYS A 316 2.24 -10.22 10.05
C CYS A 316 3.13 -11.48 9.95
N ILE A 317 2.48 -12.65 9.87
CA ILE A 317 3.10 -13.97 9.68
C ILE A 317 4.14 -13.96 8.54
N GLN A 318 3.81 -13.34 7.40
CA GLN A 318 4.69 -13.30 6.24
C GLN A 318 5.97 -12.48 6.49
N ALA A 319 5.90 -11.42 7.30
CA ALA A 319 7.07 -10.61 7.62
C ALA A 319 7.99 -11.32 8.62
N LEU A 320 7.44 -12.07 9.58
CA LEU A 320 8.23 -12.93 10.48
C LEU A 320 8.93 -14.05 9.71
N ASP A 321 8.20 -14.80 8.87
CA ASP A 321 8.78 -15.89 8.07
C ASP A 321 9.85 -15.37 7.10
N THR A 322 9.59 -14.24 6.44
CA THR A 322 10.57 -13.61 5.54
C THR A 322 11.80 -13.11 6.30
N ARG A 323 11.63 -12.47 7.46
CA ARG A 323 12.76 -11.97 8.27
C ARG A 323 13.58 -13.11 8.88
N ALA A 324 12.93 -14.14 9.43
CA ALA A 324 13.60 -15.36 9.89
C ALA A 324 14.40 -16.03 8.76
N SER A 325 13.81 -16.15 7.56
CA SER A 325 14.49 -16.67 6.37
C SER A 325 15.73 -15.85 5.96
N LEU A 326 15.69 -14.51 6.11
CA LEU A 326 16.84 -13.64 5.81
C LEU A 326 17.92 -13.71 6.90
N LEU A 327 17.51 -13.81 8.17
CA LEU A 327 18.41 -13.99 9.30
C LEU A 327 19.10 -15.35 9.24
N GLU A 328 18.42 -16.39 8.76
CA GLU A 328 18.98 -17.72 8.50
C GLU A 328 20.03 -17.71 7.37
N THR A 329 19.80 -17.00 6.25
CA THR A 329 20.78 -16.95 5.15
C THR A 329 22.08 -16.23 5.55
N ILE A 330 22.00 -15.18 6.37
CA ILE A 330 23.20 -14.54 6.96
C ILE A 330 23.72 -15.26 8.22
N ARG A 331 23.14 -16.42 8.60
CA ARG A 331 23.52 -17.20 9.79
C ARG A 331 23.40 -16.46 11.13
N CYS A 332 22.55 -15.43 11.21
CA CYS A 332 22.18 -14.78 12.47
C CYS A 332 21.14 -15.65 13.22
N LEU A 333 21.59 -16.82 13.70
CA LEU A 333 20.74 -17.85 14.28
C LEU A 333 19.92 -17.42 15.51
N PRO A 334 20.43 -16.58 16.45
CA PRO A 334 19.65 -16.14 17.61
C PRO A 334 18.44 -15.28 17.23
N ASP A 335 18.62 -14.29 16.35
CA ASP A 335 17.54 -13.40 15.90
C ASP A 335 16.53 -14.17 15.03
N CYS A 336 17.00 -15.14 14.23
CA CYS A 336 16.14 -16.08 13.49
C CYS A 336 15.28 -16.93 14.44
N LEU A 337 15.87 -17.50 15.49
CA LEU A 337 15.13 -18.27 16.49
C LEU A 337 14.03 -17.44 17.17
N HIS A 338 14.32 -16.19 17.55
CA HIS A 338 13.34 -15.28 18.14
C HIS A 338 12.11 -15.09 17.24
N ASP A 339 12.31 -14.86 15.93
CA ASP A 339 11.21 -14.69 14.99
C ASP A 339 10.39 -15.97 14.77
N LEU A 340 11.05 -17.13 14.72
CA LEU A 340 10.38 -18.42 14.62
C LEU A 340 9.60 -18.77 15.90
N GLU A 341 10.11 -18.41 17.08
CA GLU A 341 9.39 -18.57 18.35
C GLU A 341 8.18 -17.61 18.45
N HIS A 342 8.31 -16.37 17.99
CA HIS A 342 7.18 -15.45 17.89
C HIS A 342 6.11 -15.96 16.92
N LEU A 343 6.52 -16.48 15.75
CA LEU A 343 5.61 -17.14 14.81
C LEU A 343 4.91 -18.37 15.42
N LYS A 344 5.62 -19.14 16.25
CA LYS A 344 5.06 -20.29 16.98
C LYS A 344 4.03 -19.85 18.02
N LEU A 345 4.25 -18.73 18.72
CA LEU A 345 3.27 -18.13 19.62
C LEU A 345 2.00 -17.68 18.87
N LEU A 346 2.14 -17.03 17.71
CA LEU A 346 1.00 -16.64 16.87
C LEU A 346 0.17 -17.85 16.40
N PHE A 347 0.81 -18.91 15.87
CA PHE A 347 0.08 -20.13 15.49
C PHE A 347 -0.60 -20.80 16.69
N ASN A 348 0.01 -20.79 17.88
CA ASN A 348 -0.60 -21.31 19.10
C ASN A 348 -1.82 -20.49 19.56
N SER A 349 -1.81 -19.17 19.43
CA SER A 349 -3.01 -18.33 19.65
C SER A 349 -4.12 -18.69 18.66
N ILE A 350 -3.82 -18.72 17.36
CA ILE A 350 -4.83 -19.00 16.33
C ILE A 350 -5.55 -20.35 16.56
N LEU A 351 -4.82 -21.38 17.00
CA LEU A 351 -5.42 -22.69 17.32
C LEU A 351 -6.22 -22.72 18.63
N ARG A 352 -5.90 -21.86 19.61
CA ARG A 352 -6.69 -21.69 20.84
C ARG A 352 -7.97 -20.90 20.57
N ASP A 353 -7.82 -19.76 19.93
CA ASP A 353 -8.87 -18.76 19.70
C ASP A 353 -9.79 -19.15 18.54
N ARG A 354 -9.38 -20.12 17.72
CA ARG A 354 -10.02 -20.59 16.48
C ARG A 354 -10.30 -19.47 15.46
N LYS A 355 -9.54 -18.38 15.56
CA LYS A 355 -9.66 -17.14 14.78
C LYS A 355 -8.28 -16.69 14.34
N LEU A 356 -8.18 -16.11 13.15
CA LEU A 356 -6.95 -15.53 12.64
C LEU A 356 -6.68 -14.15 13.28
N PRO A 357 -5.42 -13.66 13.38
CA PRO A 357 -5.11 -12.50 14.20
C PRO A 357 -5.56 -11.18 13.55
N GLY A 358 -6.29 -10.36 14.31
CA GLY A 358 -6.89 -9.12 13.83
C GLY A 358 -8.37 -9.29 13.43
N PRO A 359 -8.96 -8.30 12.75
CA PRO A 359 -10.39 -8.33 12.40
C PRO A 359 -10.76 -9.40 11.36
N VAL A 360 -12.04 -9.79 11.32
CA VAL A 360 -12.54 -10.91 10.50
C VAL A 360 -12.39 -10.68 8.99
N TRP A 361 -12.44 -9.43 8.53
CA TRP A 361 -12.20 -9.04 7.13
C TRP A 361 -10.71 -8.91 6.76
N LYS A 362 -9.77 -8.99 7.71
CA LYS A 362 -8.34 -8.91 7.40
C LYS A 362 -7.97 -10.12 6.54
N ARG A 363 -7.31 -9.90 5.41
CA ARG A 363 -6.85 -11.00 4.54
C ARG A 363 -5.62 -11.65 5.17
N HIS A 364 -5.63 -12.97 5.32
CA HIS A 364 -4.50 -13.75 5.81
C HIS A 364 -4.01 -14.72 4.73
N ASN A 365 -2.71 -14.69 4.44
CA ASN A 365 -2.07 -15.54 3.43
C ASN A 365 -1.83 -17.00 3.89
N VAL A 366 -2.60 -17.48 4.88
CA VAL A 366 -2.52 -18.83 5.47
C VAL A 366 -3.93 -19.32 5.79
N ARG A 367 -4.34 -20.46 5.21
CA ARG A 367 -5.65 -21.06 5.54
C ARG A 367 -5.54 -21.80 6.88
N TYR A 368 -6.56 -21.71 7.72
CA TYR A 368 -6.57 -22.33 9.06
C TYR A 368 -6.21 -23.83 9.06
N ARG A 369 -6.64 -24.57 8.02
CA ARG A 369 -6.35 -26.01 7.85
C ARG A 369 -4.85 -26.34 7.74
N GLU A 370 -4.02 -25.39 7.31
CA GLU A 370 -2.56 -25.57 7.14
C GLU A 370 -1.78 -25.37 8.45
N ILE A 371 -2.38 -24.69 9.43
CA ILE A 371 -1.67 -24.19 10.62
C ILE A 371 -1.08 -25.33 11.48
N PRO A 372 -1.75 -26.47 11.73
CA PRO A 372 -1.15 -27.58 12.47
C PRO A 372 0.09 -28.15 11.77
N GLY A 373 0.07 -28.28 10.45
CA GLY A 373 1.23 -28.75 9.67
C GLY A 373 2.39 -27.75 9.69
N LYS A 374 2.09 -26.45 9.49
CA LYS A 374 3.07 -25.37 9.59
C LYS A 374 3.69 -25.27 10.99
N LEU A 375 2.90 -25.45 12.05
CA LEU A 375 3.35 -25.46 13.45
C LEU A 375 4.25 -26.67 13.78
N CYS A 376 3.98 -27.84 13.17
CA CYS A 376 4.84 -29.02 13.29
C CYS A 376 6.22 -28.77 12.66
N ALA A 377 6.25 -28.36 11.38
CA ALA A 377 7.49 -28.06 10.66
C ALA A 377 8.28 -26.89 11.30
N LEU A 378 7.59 -25.89 11.83
CA LEU A 378 8.19 -24.81 12.61
C LEU A 378 8.83 -25.31 13.90
N THR A 379 8.19 -26.26 14.59
CA THR A 379 8.72 -26.82 15.85
C THR A 379 9.96 -27.67 15.62
N THR A 380 10.01 -28.48 14.55
CA THR A 380 11.22 -29.23 14.20
C THR A 380 12.36 -28.31 13.77
N LYS A 381 12.07 -27.27 12.97
CA LYS A 381 13.07 -26.25 12.58
C LYS A 381 13.64 -25.49 13.77
N ILE A 382 12.81 -25.07 14.73
CA ILE A 382 13.26 -24.43 15.98
C ILE A 382 14.18 -25.36 16.76
N GLN A 383 13.86 -26.66 16.87
CA GLN A 383 14.70 -27.61 17.59
C GLN A 383 16.07 -27.80 16.92
N GLN A 384 16.11 -27.92 15.59
CA GLN A 384 17.35 -28.00 14.81
C GLN A 384 18.22 -26.74 14.97
N LEU A 385 17.61 -25.56 14.90
CA LEU A 385 18.33 -24.29 15.11
C LEU A 385 18.84 -24.14 16.54
N LYS A 386 18.10 -24.59 17.56
CA LYS A 386 18.57 -24.62 18.95
C LYS A 386 19.76 -25.56 19.14
N GLN A 387 19.77 -26.72 18.48
CA GLN A 387 20.93 -27.62 18.49
C GLN A 387 22.17 -26.98 17.85
N ARG A 388 22.01 -26.30 16.71
CA ARG A 388 23.10 -25.56 16.03
C ARG A 388 23.64 -24.37 16.82
N VAL A 389 22.77 -23.68 17.56
CA VAL A 389 23.16 -22.63 18.51
C VAL A 389 23.91 -23.22 19.70
N ALA A 390 23.48 -24.37 20.24
CA ALA A 390 24.17 -25.08 21.31
C ALA A 390 25.54 -25.66 20.90
N SER A 391 25.73 -26.03 19.63
CA SER A 391 27.03 -26.43 19.08
C SER A 391 27.95 -25.26 18.71
N GLY A 392 27.60 -24.02 19.07
CA GLY A 392 28.48 -22.86 18.97
C GLY A 392 28.50 -22.13 17.62
N GLU A 393 27.56 -22.40 16.70
CA GLU A 393 27.52 -21.72 15.38
C GLU A 393 27.21 -20.21 15.46
N THR A 394 26.91 -19.67 16.63
CA THR A 394 26.42 -18.29 16.87
C THR A 394 27.36 -17.18 16.41
N ALA A 395 28.67 -17.43 16.31
CA ALA A 395 29.66 -16.44 15.90
C ALA A 395 29.81 -16.30 14.37
N ASN A 396 29.33 -17.27 13.58
CA ASN A 396 29.64 -17.40 12.15
C ASN A 396 28.60 -16.70 11.25
N VAL A 397 28.37 -15.41 11.49
CA VAL A 397 27.44 -14.57 10.71
C VAL A 397 28.08 -14.14 9.39
N ASP A 398 27.40 -14.36 8.26
CA ASP A 398 27.90 -13.93 6.95
C ASP A 398 27.61 -12.43 6.71
N TYR A 399 28.53 -11.61 7.22
CA TYR A 399 28.48 -10.16 7.08
C TYR A 399 28.69 -9.67 5.63
N TYR A 400 29.33 -10.46 4.77
CA TYR A 400 29.44 -10.13 3.34
C TYR A 400 28.06 -10.20 2.68
N ALA A 401 27.30 -11.27 2.94
CA ALA A 401 25.92 -11.41 2.48
C ALA A 401 24.98 -10.34 3.05
N LEU A 402 25.15 -9.96 4.33
CA LEU A 402 24.35 -8.88 4.94
C LEU A 402 24.58 -7.52 4.27
N ILE A 403 25.84 -7.16 3.98
CA ILE A 403 26.21 -5.86 3.39
C ILE A 403 25.99 -5.86 1.85
N GLY A 404 25.89 -7.04 1.23
CA GLY A 404 25.72 -7.20 -0.22
C GLY A 404 27.05 -7.17 -0.99
N LEU A 405 28.15 -7.59 -0.37
CA LEU A 405 29.50 -7.60 -0.96
C LEU A 405 29.98 -9.03 -1.27
N ARG A 406 30.91 -9.14 -2.21
CA ARG A 406 31.67 -10.39 -2.44
C ARG A 406 32.82 -10.50 -1.43
N ARG A 407 33.22 -11.73 -1.11
CA ARG A 407 34.42 -12.00 -0.29
C ARG A 407 35.68 -11.54 -1.07
N GLY A 408 36.67 -11.02 -0.35
CA GLY A 408 37.83 -10.34 -0.96
C GLY A 408 37.49 -9.01 -1.64
N CYS A 409 36.46 -8.29 -1.19
CA CYS A 409 36.18 -6.93 -1.65
C CYS A 409 37.26 -5.95 -1.18
N SER A 410 37.49 -4.88 -1.94
CA SER A 410 38.43 -3.83 -1.54
C SER A 410 37.90 -3.02 -0.36
N ARG A 411 38.81 -2.52 0.47
CA ARG A 411 38.50 -1.60 1.57
C ARG A 411 37.59 -0.44 1.15
N SER A 412 37.85 0.13 -0.03
CA SER A 412 37.05 1.25 -0.58
C SER A 412 35.60 0.88 -0.90
N GLU A 413 35.32 -0.38 -1.27
CA GLU A 413 33.97 -0.86 -1.56
C GLU A 413 33.20 -1.11 -0.26
N LEU A 414 33.87 -1.66 0.76
CA LEU A 414 33.32 -1.82 2.11
C LEU A 414 32.93 -0.45 2.71
N GLU A 415 33.83 0.52 2.69
CA GLU A 415 33.60 1.86 3.23
C GLU A 415 32.42 2.57 2.51
N ARG A 416 32.35 2.47 1.18
CA ARG A 416 31.22 3.01 0.39
C ARG A 416 29.90 2.31 0.70
N ALA A 417 29.87 0.97 0.73
CA ALA A 417 28.65 0.20 0.99
C ALA A 417 28.13 0.43 2.42
N HIS A 418 29.02 0.43 3.41
CA HIS A 418 28.67 0.71 4.80
C HIS A 418 28.12 2.13 4.97
N LEU A 419 28.76 3.14 4.36
CA LEU A 419 28.26 4.52 4.39
C LEU A 419 26.85 4.64 3.81
N LEU A 420 26.57 4.02 2.66
CA LEU A 420 25.25 4.02 2.04
C LEU A 420 24.18 3.34 2.92
N LEU A 421 24.50 2.19 3.51
CA LEU A 421 23.58 1.49 4.42
C LEU A 421 23.34 2.28 5.70
N CYS A 422 24.38 2.84 6.33
CA CYS A 422 24.22 3.68 7.52
C CYS A 422 23.45 4.98 7.22
N LEU A 423 23.61 5.61 6.06
CA LEU A 423 22.82 6.78 5.67
C LEU A 423 21.33 6.46 5.42
N ARG A 424 21.01 5.24 4.99
CA ARG A 424 19.63 4.74 4.77
C ARG A 424 18.97 4.28 6.07
N HIS A 425 19.68 3.56 6.92
CA HIS A 425 19.15 2.83 8.08
C HIS A 425 19.55 3.46 9.44
N LYS A 426 19.78 4.79 9.49
CA LYS A 426 19.93 5.50 10.77
C LYS A 426 18.69 5.29 11.65
N PRO A 427 18.85 5.04 12.97
CA PRO A 427 17.71 4.89 13.88
C PRO A 427 16.85 6.16 13.94
N ASP A 428 17.45 7.35 13.80
CA ASP A 428 16.77 8.65 13.78
C ASP A 428 15.77 8.76 12.61
N LYS A 429 16.07 8.10 11.49
CA LYS A 429 15.20 8.06 10.29
C LYS A 429 14.13 6.95 10.36
N ALA A 430 14.15 6.11 11.40
CA ALA A 430 13.27 4.95 11.49
C ALA A 430 11.81 5.36 11.63
N THR A 431 11.50 6.54 12.17
CA THR A 431 10.12 7.03 12.35
C THR A 431 9.55 7.75 11.14
N ASN A 432 10.34 8.17 10.15
CA ASN A 432 9.90 9.07 9.07
C ASN A 432 8.81 8.48 8.14
N PHE A 433 8.52 7.17 8.20
CA PHE A 433 7.40 6.56 7.47
C PHE A 433 6.05 6.69 8.19
N ILE A 434 6.06 7.10 9.45
CA ILE A 434 4.87 7.32 10.27
C ILE A 434 4.19 8.62 9.82
N ASP A 435 4.98 9.59 9.36
CA ASP A 435 4.51 10.87 8.80
C ASP A 435 3.76 10.70 7.46
N SER A 436 3.95 9.59 6.73
CA SER A 436 3.21 9.26 5.51
C SER A 436 2.03 8.29 5.74
N CYS A 437 1.75 7.93 6.99
CA CYS A 437 0.81 6.89 7.37
C CYS A 437 -0.49 7.43 8.00
N GLU A 438 -1.63 7.09 7.41
CA GLU A 438 -2.95 7.30 8.02
C GLU A 438 -3.21 6.19 9.06
N PHE A 439 -3.27 6.59 10.34
CA PHE A 439 -3.57 5.71 11.47
C PHE A 439 -5.05 5.80 11.87
N ALA A 440 -5.65 4.64 12.14
CA ALA A 440 -7.01 4.55 12.65
C ALA A 440 -7.11 5.02 14.12
N ASP A 441 -6.22 4.52 14.98
CA ASP A 441 -6.15 4.83 16.41
C ASP A 441 -4.87 5.62 16.72
N GLU A 442 -5.00 6.84 17.24
CA GLU A 442 -3.84 7.69 17.56
C GLU A 442 -2.96 7.10 18.68
N ARG A 443 -3.55 6.30 19.58
CA ARG A 443 -2.84 5.58 20.65
C ARG A 443 -1.83 4.56 20.14
N ASP A 444 -2.04 4.01 18.93
CA ASP A 444 -1.13 3.01 18.38
C ASP A 444 0.19 3.65 17.90
N VAL A 445 0.18 4.94 17.54
CA VAL A 445 1.27 5.67 16.87
C VAL A 445 2.58 5.61 17.64
N ASP A 446 2.58 5.88 18.95
CA ASP A 446 3.82 5.89 19.74
C ASP A 446 4.37 4.46 19.94
N SER A 447 3.48 3.47 20.09
CA SER A 447 3.88 2.05 20.12
C SER A 447 4.54 1.61 18.80
N VAL A 448 4.09 2.18 17.66
CA VAL A 448 4.69 1.96 16.34
C VAL A 448 6.04 2.67 16.23
N LYS A 449 6.17 3.93 16.71
CA LYS A 449 7.44 4.67 16.75
C LYS A 449 8.51 3.87 17.50
N ASP A 450 8.19 3.32 18.66
CA ASP A 450 9.19 2.65 19.49
C ASP A 450 9.56 1.25 18.97
N ARG A 451 8.60 0.48 18.42
CA ARG A 451 8.92 -0.75 17.65
C ARG A 451 9.84 -0.45 16.46
N ALA A 452 9.59 0.64 15.73
CA ALA A 452 10.40 1.06 14.59
C ALA A 452 11.83 1.47 15.03
N LYS A 453 11.97 2.31 16.06
CA LYS A 453 13.28 2.71 16.63
C LYS A 453 14.09 1.50 17.10
N MET A 454 13.49 0.61 17.90
CA MET A 454 14.18 -0.57 18.45
C MET A 454 14.66 -1.52 17.35
N SER A 455 13.79 -1.86 16.39
CA SER A 455 14.14 -2.78 15.30
C SER A 455 15.14 -2.18 14.31
N ALA A 456 15.09 -0.86 14.06
CA ALA A 456 16.13 -0.17 13.29
C ALA A 456 17.47 -0.12 14.03
N LEU A 457 17.48 0.12 15.34
CA LEU A 457 18.70 0.12 16.16
C LEU A 457 19.39 -1.25 16.20
N LEU A 458 18.63 -2.35 16.23
CA LEU A 458 19.17 -3.70 16.12
C LEU A 458 19.85 -3.94 14.77
N LEU A 459 19.17 -3.61 13.65
CA LEU A 459 19.75 -3.71 12.30
C LEU A 459 21.00 -2.82 12.15
N TYR A 460 20.97 -1.59 12.65
CA TYR A 460 22.10 -0.66 12.62
C TYR A 460 23.31 -1.21 13.39
N ARG A 461 23.10 -1.77 14.58
CA ARG A 461 24.16 -2.43 15.36
C ARG A 461 24.72 -3.68 14.65
N LEU A 462 23.88 -4.45 13.97
CA LEU A 462 24.31 -5.61 13.18
C LEU A 462 25.18 -5.19 11.98
N LEU A 463 24.80 -4.11 11.29
CA LEU A 463 25.57 -3.51 10.20
C LEU A 463 26.93 -2.94 10.67
N GLN A 464 26.98 -2.31 11.85
CA GLN A 464 28.23 -1.85 12.46
C GLN A 464 29.16 -3.02 12.82
N LYS A 465 28.64 -4.08 13.46
CA LYS A 465 29.41 -5.31 13.74
C LYS A 465 29.99 -5.92 12.46
N GLY A 466 29.17 -6.00 11.41
CA GLY A 466 29.59 -6.55 10.12
C GLY A 466 30.68 -5.72 9.44
N TYR A 467 30.58 -4.40 9.46
CA TYR A 467 31.63 -3.53 8.95
C TYR A 467 32.96 -3.74 9.68
N SER A 468 32.97 -3.72 11.02
CA SER A 468 34.20 -3.95 11.80
C SER A 468 34.79 -5.34 11.55
N SER A 469 33.96 -6.37 11.44
CA SER A 469 34.40 -7.75 11.17
C SER A 469 35.03 -7.88 9.78
N VAL A 470 34.39 -7.34 8.73
CA VAL A 470 34.90 -7.41 7.35
C VAL A 470 36.11 -6.50 7.14
N MET A 471 36.17 -5.35 7.83
CA MET A 471 37.34 -4.49 7.82
C MET A 471 38.55 -5.20 8.44
N SER A 472 38.37 -5.96 9.54
CA SER A 472 39.44 -6.76 10.12
C SER A 472 39.98 -7.79 9.12
N THR A 473 39.11 -8.58 8.49
CA THR A 473 39.56 -9.61 7.53
C THR A 473 40.30 -9.02 6.33
N ILE A 474 39.87 -7.86 5.81
CA ILE A 474 40.59 -7.15 4.74
C ILE A 474 41.97 -6.67 5.22
N MET A 475 42.07 -6.13 6.43
CA MET A 475 43.36 -5.67 7.00
C MET A 475 44.33 -6.84 7.25
N ASP A 476 43.81 -8.00 7.68
CA ASP A 476 44.59 -9.23 7.88
C ASP A 476 45.04 -9.85 6.54
N GLU A 477 44.18 -9.88 5.52
CA GLU A 477 44.52 -10.28 4.15
C GLU A 477 45.59 -9.36 3.53
N GLU A 478 45.43 -8.04 3.66
CA GLU A 478 46.45 -7.07 3.25
C GLU A 478 47.78 -7.28 3.97
N ALA A 479 47.76 -7.56 5.28
CA ALA A 479 48.97 -7.80 6.06
C ALA A 479 49.66 -9.12 5.66
N ALA A 480 48.90 -10.18 5.39
CA ALA A 480 49.42 -11.45 4.89
C ALA A 480 50.06 -11.28 3.50
N GLU A 481 49.44 -10.52 2.61
CA GLU A 481 49.96 -10.26 1.26
C GLU A 481 51.22 -9.36 1.30
N LYS A 482 51.26 -8.37 2.19
CA LYS A 482 52.48 -7.56 2.47
C LYS A 482 53.62 -8.44 3.04
N ARG A 483 53.32 -9.48 3.81
CA ARG A 483 54.33 -10.47 4.27
C ARG A 483 54.82 -11.37 3.13
N ARG A 484 53.91 -11.90 2.29
CA ARG A 484 54.27 -12.72 1.11
C ARG A 484 55.22 -11.99 0.17
N LYS A 485 54.90 -10.74 -0.18
CA LYS A 485 55.75 -9.90 -1.05
C LYS A 485 57.13 -9.61 -0.47
N LYS A 486 57.27 -9.52 0.86
CA LYS A 486 58.58 -9.43 1.51
C LYS A 486 59.35 -10.76 1.43
N ALA A 487 58.68 -11.89 1.61
CA ALA A 487 59.31 -13.21 1.54
C ALA A 487 59.82 -13.55 0.13
N THR A 488 59.09 -13.24 -0.95
CA THR A 488 59.56 -13.47 -2.33
C THR A 488 60.74 -12.57 -2.73
N VAL A 489 60.86 -11.37 -2.13
CA VAL A 489 62.01 -10.47 -2.35
C VAL A 489 63.25 -10.89 -1.53
N GLN A 490 63.11 -11.81 -0.57
CA GLN A 490 64.19 -12.25 0.33
C GLN A 490 64.76 -13.65 0.01
N VAL A 491 64.47 -14.23 -1.16
CA VAL A 491 65.11 -15.48 -1.61
C VAL A 491 66.54 -15.19 -2.11
N PRO A 492 67.61 -15.69 -1.46
CA PRO A 492 68.97 -15.50 -1.96
C PRO A 492 69.24 -16.46 -3.13
N GLN A 493 69.92 -15.97 -4.17
CA GLN A 493 70.53 -16.85 -5.17
C GLN A 493 71.80 -17.47 -4.58
N THR A 494 71.69 -18.67 -4.01
CA THR A 494 72.85 -19.45 -3.55
C THR A 494 72.97 -20.79 -4.26
N GLN A 495 73.97 -20.83 -5.15
CA GLN A 495 74.72 -21.99 -5.65
C GLN A 495 74.00 -23.00 -6.56
N ASN A 496 74.50 -23.06 -7.81
CA ASN A 496 74.95 -24.32 -8.36
C ASN A 496 76.16 -24.08 -9.28
N SER A 497 77.27 -24.75 -8.99
CA SER A 497 78.49 -24.87 -9.81
C SER A 497 78.95 -26.34 -9.69
N SER A 498 79.56 -26.99 -10.66
CA SER A 498 80.28 -26.60 -11.90
C SER A 498 79.92 -27.63 -13.02
N SER A 499 80.44 -27.66 -14.27
CA SER A 499 81.79 -27.33 -14.77
C SER A 499 81.89 -27.17 -16.31
N ASN A 500 82.92 -26.41 -16.73
CA ASN A 500 83.74 -26.43 -17.96
C ASN A 500 83.13 -26.74 -19.35
N LEU A 501 83.29 -25.82 -20.32
CA LEU A 501 84.41 -25.84 -21.30
C LEU A 501 84.40 -24.62 -22.27
N ASP A 502 85.45 -23.79 -22.15
CA ASP A 502 86.23 -23.01 -23.14
C ASP A 502 85.60 -21.93 -24.12
N PRO A 503 86.42 -20.97 -24.64
CA PRO A 503 85.95 -19.69 -25.22
C PRO A 503 86.51 -19.30 -26.61
N GLU A 504 86.00 -18.23 -27.26
CA GLU A 504 86.84 -17.29 -28.07
C GLU A 504 86.15 -15.98 -28.55
N SER A 505 86.93 -14.89 -28.60
CA SER A 505 86.81 -13.69 -29.50
C SER A 505 85.56 -12.75 -29.44
N THR A 506 85.57 -11.56 -30.07
CA THR A 506 86.21 -10.28 -29.61
C THR A 506 85.59 -9.06 -30.32
N LEU A 507 85.59 -7.86 -29.68
CA LEU A 507 85.33 -6.51 -30.26
C LEU A 507 83.89 -6.29 -30.82
N ALA A 508 83.33 -5.09 -31.07
CA ALA A 508 83.41 -3.71 -30.52
C ALA A 508 82.11 -2.96 -31.00
N TYR A 509 81.83 -1.64 -30.90
CA TYR A 509 82.49 -0.40 -30.45
C TYR A 509 81.39 0.59 -29.94
N SER A 510 81.71 1.83 -29.53
CA SER A 510 80.75 2.88 -29.07
C SER A 510 80.45 3.98 -30.11
N VAL A 511 79.38 4.77 -29.91
CA VAL A 511 79.25 6.21 -30.30
C VAL A 511 78.27 6.98 -29.35
N ASN A 512 78.80 8.02 -28.67
CA ASN A 512 78.31 9.38 -28.31
C ASN A 512 76.79 9.73 -28.34
N SER A 513 76.17 10.34 -27.29
CA SER A 513 76.12 11.78 -26.84
C SER A 513 75.08 12.66 -27.60
N SER A 514 74.54 13.81 -27.13
CA SER A 514 74.73 14.74 -25.98
C SER A 514 73.34 15.28 -25.49
N ASN A 515 73.07 15.73 -24.25
CA ASN A 515 73.47 16.97 -23.52
C ASN A 515 73.25 18.31 -24.29
N ALA A 516 72.73 19.41 -23.72
CA ALA A 516 72.07 19.73 -22.42
C ALA A 516 71.42 21.16 -22.40
N SER A 517 70.74 21.56 -21.31
CA SER A 517 70.61 22.96 -20.72
C SER A 517 69.90 24.09 -21.54
N ASP A 518 69.29 25.18 -21.01
CA ASP A 518 68.88 25.59 -19.63
C ASP A 518 67.81 26.74 -19.59
N CYS A 519 67.35 27.08 -18.37
CA CYS A 519 66.72 28.29 -17.77
C CYS A 519 65.87 29.38 -18.52
N ASP A 520 64.64 29.57 -17.98
CA ASP A 520 63.97 30.81 -17.48
C ASP A 520 63.63 32.06 -18.36
N GLY A 521 62.56 32.79 -17.98
CA GLY A 521 62.17 34.11 -18.52
C GLY A 521 60.64 34.36 -18.65
N ARG A 522 60.14 35.51 -18.16
CA ARG A 522 58.74 35.99 -18.33
C ARG A 522 58.63 37.15 -19.33
N VAL A 523 57.49 37.28 -20.03
CA VAL A 523 56.58 38.47 -20.13
C VAL A 523 55.62 38.39 -21.35
N ASN A 524 54.39 38.91 -21.20
CA ASN A 524 53.30 39.05 -22.21
C ASN A 524 53.23 40.53 -22.69
N PRO A 525 52.53 40.94 -23.79
CA PRO A 525 51.27 40.36 -24.31
C PRO A 525 51.02 40.45 -25.85
N SER A 526 49.72 40.31 -26.21
CA SER A 526 48.99 40.76 -27.43
C SER A 526 49.08 39.97 -28.76
N GLU A 527 47.95 39.27 -29.01
CA GLU A 527 47.14 39.27 -30.24
C GLU A 527 47.48 38.44 -31.52
N ASN A 528 46.51 37.56 -31.80
CA ASN A 528 45.90 37.20 -33.10
C ASN A 528 46.35 35.97 -33.92
N GLU A 529 45.36 35.07 -34.05
CA GLU A 529 44.98 34.17 -35.15
C GLU A 529 45.73 32.84 -35.45
N THR A 530 45.03 31.74 -35.13
CA THR A 530 44.91 30.46 -35.90
C THR A 530 46.20 29.67 -36.21
N THR A 531 46.32 28.36 -35.93
CA THR A 531 45.34 27.27 -36.17
C THR A 531 45.49 26.05 -35.23
N THR A 532 44.41 25.26 -35.11
CA THR A 532 44.38 23.80 -34.80
C THR A 532 45.18 23.23 -33.62
N SER A 533 44.48 22.78 -32.57
CA SER A 533 44.94 21.67 -31.71
C SER A 533 43.76 20.81 -31.22
N SER A 534 44.02 19.52 -30.94
CA SER A 534 43.00 18.51 -30.63
C SER A 534 42.77 18.33 -29.13
N THR A 535 41.51 18.19 -28.69
CA THR A 535 41.16 17.94 -27.27
C THR A 535 40.20 16.76 -27.06
N ASN A 536 40.80 15.63 -26.66
CA ASN A 536 40.31 14.58 -25.76
C ASN A 536 38.83 14.13 -25.83
N ALA A 537 38.61 12.91 -26.31
CA ALA A 537 37.33 12.21 -26.22
C ALA A 537 37.08 11.58 -24.84
N PHE A 538 35.95 11.94 -24.21
CA PHE A 538 35.34 11.18 -23.10
C PHE A 538 33.79 11.27 -23.14
N GLN A 539 33.20 11.04 -24.33
CA GLN A 539 31.75 11.06 -24.48
C GLN A 539 31.15 9.67 -24.20
N GLY A 540 30.60 9.51 -22.99
CA GLY A 540 30.07 8.24 -22.49
C GLY A 540 28.84 7.71 -23.26
N VAL A 541 28.62 6.40 -23.17
CA VAL A 541 27.60 5.61 -23.91
C VAL A 541 26.22 6.29 -23.92
N PHE A 542 25.78 6.81 -22.77
CA PHE A 542 24.51 7.51 -22.58
C PHE A 542 24.28 8.67 -23.58
N CYS A 543 25.32 9.43 -23.92
CA CYS A 543 25.22 10.52 -24.89
C CYS A 543 25.09 10.00 -26.34
N ARG A 544 25.66 8.82 -26.62
CA ARG A 544 25.57 8.15 -27.93
C ARG A 544 24.17 7.58 -28.17
N ASP A 545 23.56 7.01 -27.12
CA ASP A 545 22.20 6.48 -27.18
C ASP A 545 21.15 7.59 -27.34
N LEU A 546 21.33 8.74 -26.67
CA LEU A 546 20.49 9.93 -26.87
C LEU A 546 20.55 10.48 -28.30
N ALA A 547 21.74 10.49 -28.92
CA ALA A 547 21.88 10.88 -30.32
C ALA A 547 21.19 9.87 -31.27
N ALA A 548 21.26 8.57 -30.98
CA ALA A 548 20.56 7.54 -31.74
C ALA A 548 19.02 7.70 -31.64
N VAL A 549 18.48 8.02 -30.45
CA VAL A 549 17.06 8.32 -30.25
C VAL A 549 16.63 9.57 -31.02
N GLY A 550 17.45 10.63 -31.01
CA GLY A 550 17.21 11.85 -31.79
C GLY A 550 17.09 11.57 -33.30
N ASN A 551 17.98 10.73 -33.83
CA ASN A 551 17.94 10.31 -35.24
C ASN A 551 16.72 9.42 -35.55
N LEU A 552 16.35 8.49 -34.65
CA LEU A 552 15.18 7.62 -34.82
C LEU A 552 13.85 8.39 -34.88
N LEU A 553 13.75 9.54 -34.21
CA LEU A 553 12.56 10.40 -34.24
C LEU A 553 12.39 11.18 -35.57
N SER A 554 13.34 11.13 -36.49
CA SER A 554 13.27 11.86 -37.77
C SER A 554 12.42 11.17 -38.85
N GLN A 555 12.01 9.91 -38.67
CA GLN A 555 11.26 9.15 -39.69
C GLN A 555 9.77 8.98 -39.35
N VAL A 556 9.00 10.06 -39.52
CA VAL A 556 7.80 10.12 -40.40
C VAL A 556 7.45 11.60 -40.61
N GLY A 557 7.43 12.05 -41.88
CA GLY A 557 6.67 13.24 -42.30
C GLY A 557 7.43 14.56 -42.50
N PHE A 558 8.46 14.89 -41.70
CA PHE A 558 9.16 16.18 -41.80
C PHE A 558 10.69 16.05 -41.68
N ASN A 559 11.40 16.30 -42.78
CA ASN A 559 12.84 16.08 -42.91
C ASN A 559 13.70 17.25 -42.37
N HIS A 560 13.66 17.52 -41.07
CA HIS A 560 14.65 18.39 -40.40
C HIS A 560 15.18 17.76 -39.10
N PRO A 561 16.51 17.61 -38.93
CA PRO A 561 17.08 17.13 -37.68
C PRO A 561 16.93 18.20 -36.58
N LEU A 562 16.47 17.80 -35.40
CA LEU A 562 16.33 18.69 -34.24
C LEU A 562 17.66 18.81 -33.48
N PRO A 563 18.31 19.99 -33.45
CA PRO A 563 19.57 20.17 -32.73
C PRO A 563 19.33 20.26 -31.21
N MET A 564 19.52 19.14 -30.52
CA MET A 564 19.50 19.09 -29.04
C MET A 564 20.72 19.83 -28.47
N LYS A 565 20.51 21.04 -27.94
CA LYS A 565 21.53 21.77 -27.16
C LYS A 565 21.74 21.11 -25.80
N TYR A 566 22.99 20.80 -25.47
CA TYR A 566 23.37 20.11 -24.22
C TYR A 566 23.48 21.03 -22.98
N GLU A 567 23.09 22.30 -23.10
CA GLU A 567 23.31 23.37 -22.11
C GLU A 567 22.49 23.22 -20.79
N ALA A 568 21.65 22.19 -20.67
CA ALA A 568 20.68 22.03 -19.57
C ALA A 568 20.89 20.78 -18.67
N LEU A 569 22.06 20.13 -18.72
CA LEU A 569 22.35 18.89 -17.99
C LEU A 569 23.49 19.00 -16.95
N SER A 570 23.73 20.19 -16.41
CA SER A 570 24.65 20.41 -15.29
C SER A 570 23.92 20.94 -14.03
N CYS A 571 23.36 20.01 -13.24
CA CYS A 571 23.00 20.20 -11.83
C CYS A 571 22.76 18.83 -11.16
#